data_AF-A0A520RE18-F1
#
_entry.id   AF-A0A520RE18-F1
#
_cell.length_a   1.000
_cell.length_b   1.000
_cell.length_c   1.000
_cell.angle_alpha   90.00
_cell.angle_beta   90.00
_cell.angle_gamma   90.00
#
_symmetry.space_group_name_H-M   'P 1'
#
loop_
_entity.id
_entity.type
_entity.pdbx_description
1 polymer ?
#
loop_
_entity_poly.entity_id
_entity_poly.type
_entity_poly.pdbx_seq_one_letter_code
_entity_poly.pdbx_strand_id
1 'polypeptide(L)'
;MSTTQFFIRQIFPERPGPSGLALVLIIYVLYGIVHALISRMAGPALALDDVKLNIVTQSLQAGYMGRNPPLFEWLLILVQQVTGPTLASFVLVKYFWLTLIGGFSYLTMREATNDRNWAVLSATSILLIYQIGYNYHQAFTHTTALIAMVAFFWWTLIRLRRKSGIFDFALLGFALGLGVLAKYSFLAAALVVFICVLRLSDWRKALIRPGALVALLIAGIIVLPHLDWVLNENRALSIGIVSSLQGQAAPYWSRVGEGVPEAVWAIISYGLPFLPILLWAFGRRVITLTASGPVANLARDTTILGAGFLLLAVFLLGMSGMQERYAIAFLFPFTFWAMINLHKMHHTRGEIARFVAASVAVAFIIFAIRIVAVVSPGAPFCSKCRQFIPYAPLAEAIGDAGFSQGTLVGFEDHTAGNLRRLFPAARVLSSHLQTYTPPATPAQEDKDADCWFIWSEDLGPPPPQHIVASIDPDTVKYVDAVWPKKMRGKIRTTSWTIAPMNHSPALVSELCRIH
;
A
#
# COMPACT_ATOMS: atom_id res chain seq x y z
N MET A 1 -7.01 -26.62 30.25
CA MET A 1 -7.49 -26.20 28.90
C MET A 1 -6.32 -25.59 28.16
N SER A 2 -5.91 -26.16 27.02
CA SER A 2 -4.85 -25.53 26.21
C SER A 2 -5.37 -24.26 25.56
N THR A 3 -4.51 -23.27 25.35
CA THR A 3 -4.83 -22.01 24.65
C THR A 3 -5.52 -22.28 23.31
N THR A 4 -5.14 -23.36 22.63
CA THR A 4 -5.73 -23.87 21.39
C THR A 4 -7.22 -24.25 21.54
N GLN A 5 -7.62 -24.91 22.63
CA GLN A 5 -9.02 -25.27 22.89
C GLN A 5 -9.90 -24.05 23.17
N PHE A 6 -9.34 -22.99 23.78
CA PHE A 6 -10.05 -21.73 24.01
C PHE A 6 -10.36 -21.02 22.69
N PHE A 7 -9.38 -20.91 21.79
CA PHE A 7 -9.60 -20.32 20.45
C PHE A 7 -10.60 -21.13 19.61
N ILE A 8 -10.56 -22.47 19.67
CA ILE A 8 -11.51 -23.33 18.96
C ILE A 8 -12.96 -23.09 19.43
N ARG A 9 -13.19 -22.94 20.75
CA ARG A 9 -14.54 -22.65 21.28
C ARG A 9 -15.08 -21.28 20.87
N GLN A 10 -14.22 -20.30 20.63
CA GLN A 10 -14.63 -18.97 20.14
C GLN A 10 -14.85 -18.93 18.62
N ILE A 11 -14.16 -19.77 17.85
CA ILE A 11 -14.35 -19.89 16.39
C ILE A 11 -15.59 -20.74 16.05
N PHE A 12 -15.94 -21.71 16.92
CA PHE A 12 -17.10 -22.59 16.74
C PHE A 12 -18.07 -22.57 17.94
N PRO A 13 -18.71 -21.44 18.26
CA PRO A 13 -19.70 -21.41 19.34
C PRO A 13 -20.98 -22.14 18.92
N GLU A 14 -21.51 -22.99 19.81
CA GLU A 14 -22.84 -23.62 19.68
C GLU A 14 -24.01 -22.64 19.92
N ARG A 15 -23.70 -21.41 20.35
CA ARG A 15 -24.64 -20.29 20.54
C ARG A 15 -24.41 -19.21 19.47
N PRO A 16 -25.39 -18.33 19.16
CA PRO A 16 -25.23 -17.29 18.15
C PRO A 16 -24.19 -16.24 18.60
N GLY A 17 -22.91 -16.54 18.35
CA GLY A 17 -21.81 -15.59 18.49
C GLY A 17 -21.85 -14.51 17.40
N PRO A 18 -21.04 -13.44 17.54
CA PRO A 18 -21.01 -12.30 16.61
C PRO A 18 -20.88 -12.77 15.17
N SER A 19 -21.60 -12.16 14.22
CA SER A 19 -21.60 -12.56 12.80
C SER A 19 -20.17 -12.85 12.31
N GLY A 20 -19.97 -13.87 11.46
CA GLY A 20 -18.61 -14.25 11.03
C GLY A 20 -17.82 -13.08 10.43
N LEU A 21 -18.52 -12.13 9.81
CA LEU A 21 -17.94 -10.86 9.37
C LEU A 21 -17.36 -10.04 10.53
N ALA A 22 -18.13 -9.81 11.60
CA ALA A 22 -17.66 -9.06 12.76
C ALA A 22 -16.41 -9.71 13.38
N LEU A 23 -16.35 -11.05 13.46
CA LEU A 23 -15.16 -11.75 13.94
C LEU A 23 -13.94 -11.48 13.06
N VAL A 24 -14.09 -11.56 11.73
CA VAL A 24 -12.98 -11.27 10.80
C VAL A 24 -12.52 -9.82 10.93
N LEU A 25 -13.46 -8.86 10.99
CA LEU A 25 -13.11 -7.44 11.16
C LEU A 25 -12.34 -7.22 12.46
N ILE A 26 -12.77 -7.81 13.58
CA ILE A 26 -12.08 -7.73 14.87
C ILE A 26 -10.66 -8.31 14.76
N ILE A 27 -10.49 -9.48 14.16
CA ILE A 27 -9.16 -10.10 14.00
C ILE A 27 -8.23 -9.18 13.21
N TYR A 28 -8.70 -8.62 12.10
CA TYR A 28 -7.90 -7.73 11.26
C TYR A 28 -7.57 -6.40 11.94
N VAL A 29 -8.52 -5.83 12.69
CA VAL A 29 -8.30 -4.62 13.50
C VAL A 29 -7.26 -4.90 14.59
N LEU A 30 -7.39 -5.99 15.34
CA LEU A 30 -6.42 -6.37 16.38
C LEU A 30 -5.03 -6.63 15.78
N TYR A 31 -4.97 -7.33 14.64
CA TYR A 31 -3.73 -7.55 13.90
C TYR A 31 -3.06 -6.23 13.50
N GLY A 32 -3.87 -5.28 13.01
CA GLY A 32 -3.44 -3.93 12.69
C GLY A 32 -2.94 -3.14 13.89
N ILE A 33 -3.66 -3.19 15.02
CA ILE A 33 -3.26 -2.54 16.27
C ILE A 33 -1.90 -3.04 16.74
N VAL A 34 -1.65 -4.35 16.72
CA VAL A 34 -0.34 -4.90 17.11
C VAL A 34 0.78 -4.33 16.24
N HIS A 35 0.62 -4.33 14.91
CA HIS A 35 1.63 -3.75 14.01
C HIS A 35 1.74 -2.22 14.14
N ALA A 36 0.65 -1.52 14.46
CA ALA A 36 0.66 -0.08 14.75
C ALA A 36 1.51 0.23 15.98
N LEU A 37 1.31 -0.53 17.07
CA LEU A 37 2.09 -0.40 18.30
C LEU A 37 3.58 -0.68 18.04
N ILE A 38 3.90 -1.74 17.30
CA ILE A 38 5.29 -2.03 16.90
C ILE A 38 5.89 -0.88 16.09
N SER A 39 5.14 -0.31 15.15
CA SER A 39 5.62 0.84 14.34
C SER A 39 5.85 2.07 15.21
N ARG A 40 4.98 2.33 16.19
CA ARG A 40 5.11 3.43 17.14
C ARG A 40 6.35 3.32 18.03
N MET A 41 6.83 2.10 18.31
CA MET A 41 8.10 1.85 19.02
C MET A 41 9.34 2.20 18.19
N ALA A 42 9.21 2.34 16.86
CA ALA A 42 10.31 2.79 16.01
C ALA A 42 10.56 4.29 16.13
N GLY A 43 9.50 5.07 16.33
CA GLY A 43 9.55 6.52 16.47
C GLY A 43 8.37 7.19 15.76
N PRO A 44 8.23 8.52 15.88
CA PRO A 44 7.18 9.28 15.20
C PRO A 44 7.53 9.63 13.74
N ALA A 45 8.76 9.34 13.29
CA ALA A 45 9.24 9.70 11.97
C ALA A 45 8.50 8.95 10.87
N LEU A 46 8.13 9.67 9.81
CA LEU A 46 7.64 9.07 8.58
C LEU A 46 8.81 8.53 7.75
N ALA A 47 8.59 7.41 7.08
CA ALA A 47 9.59 6.74 6.25
C ALA A 47 9.00 6.18 4.96
N LEU A 48 9.86 5.77 4.04
CA LEU A 48 9.51 5.12 2.77
C LEU A 48 8.46 5.90 1.97
N ASP A 49 7.33 5.29 1.60
CA ASP A 49 6.30 5.95 0.78
C ASP A 49 5.53 7.02 1.59
N ASP A 50 5.52 6.95 2.92
CA ASP A 50 4.72 7.84 3.77
C ASP A 50 5.23 9.30 3.70
N VAL A 51 6.55 9.51 3.50
CA VAL A 51 7.11 10.89 3.43
C VAL A 51 6.63 11.63 2.18
N LYS A 52 6.62 10.94 1.05
CA LYS A 52 6.14 11.48 -0.24
C LYS A 52 4.67 11.82 -0.18
N LEU A 53 3.89 10.91 0.40
CA LEU A 53 2.46 11.07 0.60
C LEU A 53 2.13 12.25 1.52
N ASN A 54 2.91 12.45 2.60
CA ASN A 54 2.65 13.56 3.51
C ASN A 54 2.83 14.93 2.81
N ILE A 55 3.76 15.02 1.86
CA ILE A 55 3.97 16.23 1.05
C ILE A 55 2.75 16.46 0.15
N VAL A 56 2.30 15.44 -0.60
CA VAL A 56 1.23 15.62 -1.59
C VAL A 56 -0.19 15.70 -1.01
N THR A 57 -0.36 15.42 0.28
CA THR A 57 -1.67 15.45 0.96
C THR A 57 -1.97 16.78 1.67
N GLN A 58 -1.33 17.86 1.24
CA GLN A 58 -1.61 19.22 1.74
C GLN A 58 -2.85 19.85 1.11
N SER A 59 -3.33 19.32 -0.02
CA SER A 59 -4.53 19.79 -0.70
C SER A 59 -5.24 18.65 -1.41
N LEU A 60 -6.56 18.76 -1.56
CA LEU A 60 -7.34 17.81 -2.36
C LEU A 60 -7.25 18.19 -3.84
N GLN A 61 -6.56 17.37 -4.63
CA GLN A 61 -6.44 17.50 -6.09
C GLN A 61 -6.89 16.21 -6.79
N ALA A 62 -7.22 16.33 -8.07
CA ALA A 62 -7.63 15.21 -8.91
C ALA A 62 -6.48 14.23 -9.24
N GLY A 63 -5.23 14.61 -9.02
CA GLY A 63 -4.05 13.75 -9.10
C GLY A 63 -2.81 14.45 -8.55
N TYR A 64 -1.72 13.68 -8.34
CA TYR A 64 -0.50 14.18 -7.68
C TYR A 64 0.77 13.69 -8.36
N MET A 65 0.96 12.36 -8.44
CA MET A 65 2.12 11.72 -9.04
C MET A 65 1.69 10.86 -10.22
N GLY A 66 2.37 10.98 -11.36
CA GLY A 66 2.02 10.18 -12.55
C GLY A 66 2.16 8.67 -12.40
N ARG A 67 2.75 8.19 -11.30
CA ARG A 67 2.96 6.76 -11.04
C ARG A 67 1.75 6.06 -10.43
N ASN A 68 0.91 6.77 -9.66
CA ASN A 68 -0.24 6.17 -9.01
C ASN A 68 -1.45 7.13 -9.03
N PRO A 69 -2.67 6.60 -9.16
CA PRO A 69 -3.90 7.37 -8.98
C PRO A 69 -4.22 7.63 -7.49
N PRO A 70 -5.11 8.60 -7.18
CA PRO A 70 -5.10 9.33 -5.91
C PRO A 70 -5.99 8.76 -4.78
N LEU A 71 -6.52 7.54 -4.88
CA LEU A 71 -7.49 7.06 -3.88
C LEU A 71 -6.89 6.98 -2.47
N PHE A 72 -5.62 6.60 -2.36
CA PHE A 72 -4.95 6.52 -1.06
C PHE A 72 -4.76 7.93 -0.47
N GLU A 73 -4.32 8.88 -1.30
CA GLU A 73 -4.15 10.30 -0.96
C GLU A 73 -5.45 10.92 -0.50
N TRP A 74 -6.56 10.74 -1.23
CA TRP A 74 -7.86 11.30 -0.87
C TRP A 74 -8.32 10.82 0.50
N LEU A 75 -8.23 9.52 0.77
CA LEU A 75 -8.59 8.99 2.08
C LEU A 75 -7.63 9.50 3.18
N LEU A 76 -6.34 9.61 2.87
CA LEU A 76 -5.35 10.15 3.80
C LEU A 76 -5.62 11.61 4.13
N ILE A 77 -5.96 12.45 3.15
CA ILE A 77 -6.33 13.87 3.36
C ILE A 77 -7.53 13.97 4.30
N LEU A 78 -8.58 13.18 4.07
CA LEU A 78 -9.77 13.16 4.91
C LEU A 78 -9.44 12.78 6.36
N VAL A 79 -8.60 11.77 6.55
CA VAL A 79 -8.15 11.36 7.89
C VAL A 79 -7.28 12.43 8.55
N GLN A 80 -6.39 13.06 7.79
CA GLN A 80 -5.50 14.11 8.29
C GLN A 80 -6.25 15.37 8.74
N GLN A 81 -7.47 15.63 8.25
CA GLN A 81 -8.32 16.71 8.78
C GLN A 81 -8.62 16.54 10.27
N VAL A 82 -8.64 15.29 10.76
CA VAL A 82 -8.97 14.96 12.15
C VAL A 82 -7.71 14.64 12.96
N THR A 83 -6.78 13.87 12.40
CA THR A 83 -5.61 13.37 13.13
C THR A 83 -4.33 14.19 12.93
N GLY A 84 -4.35 15.16 12.01
CA GLY A 84 -3.16 15.85 11.52
C GLY A 84 -2.24 14.96 10.65
N PRO A 85 -1.22 15.55 10.01
CA PRO A 85 -0.28 14.88 9.08
C PRO A 85 0.82 14.07 9.81
N THR A 86 0.40 13.18 10.69
CA THR A 86 1.27 12.42 11.59
C THR A 86 1.28 10.93 11.28
N LEU A 87 2.21 10.17 11.87
CA LEU A 87 2.23 8.70 11.72
C LEU A 87 0.87 8.04 12.03
N ALA A 88 0.07 8.63 12.93
CA ALA A 88 -1.26 8.11 13.28
C ALA A 88 -2.21 8.10 12.07
N SER A 89 -2.19 9.13 11.21
CA SER A 89 -3.05 9.20 10.02
C SER A 89 -2.73 8.06 9.05
N PHE A 90 -1.43 7.83 8.80
CA PHE A 90 -0.94 6.75 7.93
C PHE A 90 -1.32 5.38 8.48
N VAL A 91 -1.10 5.15 9.78
CA VAL A 91 -1.47 3.91 10.47
C VAL A 91 -2.98 3.64 10.35
N LEU A 92 -3.82 4.65 10.57
CA LEU A 92 -5.27 4.49 10.50
C LEU A 92 -5.73 4.12 9.08
N VAL A 93 -5.27 4.84 8.06
CA VAL A 93 -5.58 4.56 6.64
C VAL A 93 -5.10 3.16 6.25
N LYS A 94 -3.87 2.81 6.67
CA LYS A 94 -3.28 1.49 6.41
C LYS A 94 -4.16 0.38 7.00
N TYR A 95 -4.53 0.46 8.27
CA TYR A 95 -5.32 -0.61 8.88
C TYR A 95 -6.79 -0.62 8.50
N PHE A 96 -7.32 0.51 8.01
CA PHE A 96 -8.62 0.54 7.32
C PHE A 96 -8.61 -0.35 6.07
N TRP A 97 -7.65 -0.15 5.15
CA TRP A 97 -7.54 -0.97 3.94
C TRP A 97 -7.34 -2.45 4.26
N LEU A 98 -6.51 -2.77 5.28
CA LEU A 98 -6.31 -4.15 5.73
C LEU A 98 -7.63 -4.79 6.14
N THR A 99 -8.40 -4.08 6.95
CA THR A 99 -9.69 -4.55 7.46
C THR A 99 -10.69 -4.78 6.34
N LEU A 100 -10.70 -3.93 5.30
CA LEU A 100 -11.51 -4.14 4.10
C LEU A 100 -11.09 -5.40 3.32
N ILE A 101 -9.80 -5.70 3.21
CA ILE A 101 -9.31 -6.94 2.59
C ILE A 101 -9.93 -8.15 3.30
N GLY A 102 -9.89 -8.17 4.63
CA GLY A 102 -10.49 -9.25 5.43
C GLY A 102 -12.00 -9.34 5.24
N GLY A 103 -12.70 -8.20 5.34
CA GLY A 103 -14.16 -8.13 5.20
C GLY A 103 -14.66 -8.61 3.84
N PHE A 104 -14.11 -8.09 2.73
CA PHE A 104 -14.52 -8.48 1.39
C PHE A 104 -14.12 -9.92 1.03
N SER A 105 -12.99 -10.39 1.57
CA SER A 105 -12.60 -11.80 1.44
C SER A 105 -13.56 -12.73 2.19
N TYR A 106 -14.00 -12.34 3.38
CA TYR A 106 -15.04 -13.08 4.11
C TYR A 106 -16.35 -13.12 3.30
N LEU A 107 -16.79 -11.97 2.79
CA LEU A 107 -18.03 -11.89 2.01
C LEU A 107 -17.94 -12.72 0.72
N THR A 108 -16.80 -12.68 0.02
CA THR A 108 -16.49 -13.52 -1.14
C THR A 108 -16.63 -15.00 -0.80
N MET A 109 -15.96 -15.45 0.27
CA MET A 109 -15.96 -16.85 0.66
C MET A 109 -17.32 -17.30 1.19
N ARG A 110 -18.03 -16.43 1.91
CA ARG A 110 -19.40 -16.70 2.39
C ARG A 110 -20.36 -16.92 1.22
N GLU A 111 -20.24 -16.11 0.17
CA GLU A 111 -21.04 -16.26 -1.05
C GLU A 111 -20.66 -17.53 -1.83
N ALA A 112 -19.38 -17.89 -1.83
CA ALA A 112 -18.87 -19.04 -2.60
C ALA A 112 -19.14 -20.40 -1.94
N THR A 113 -19.11 -20.49 -0.60
CA THR A 113 -19.23 -21.76 0.13
C THR A 113 -20.54 -21.92 0.87
N ASN A 114 -21.25 -20.83 1.15
CA ASN A 114 -22.39 -20.80 2.08
C ASN A 114 -22.06 -21.41 3.46
N ASP A 115 -20.78 -21.43 3.85
CA ASP A 115 -20.29 -21.86 5.16
C ASP A 115 -19.65 -20.69 5.90
N ARG A 116 -20.21 -20.34 7.06
CA ARG A 116 -19.77 -19.19 7.87
C ARG A 116 -18.39 -19.43 8.45
N ASN A 117 -18.14 -20.61 9.01
CA ASN A 117 -16.90 -20.90 9.72
C ASN A 117 -15.76 -21.05 8.71
N TRP A 118 -16.04 -21.69 7.58
CA TRP A 118 -15.07 -21.78 6.50
C TRP A 118 -14.74 -20.42 5.89
N ALA A 119 -15.73 -19.52 5.78
CA ALA A 119 -15.48 -18.15 5.31
C ALA A 119 -14.58 -17.36 6.28
N VAL A 120 -14.76 -17.51 7.60
CA VAL A 120 -13.84 -16.92 8.60
C VAL A 120 -12.44 -17.48 8.45
N LEU A 121 -12.30 -18.81 8.36
CA LEU A 121 -11.02 -19.48 8.22
C LEU A 121 -10.29 -19.05 6.94
N SER A 122 -11.02 -18.94 5.84
CA SER A 122 -10.50 -18.54 4.54
C SER A 122 -10.07 -17.08 4.52
N ALA A 123 -10.91 -16.17 5.02
CA ALA A 123 -10.58 -14.76 5.09
C ALA A 123 -9.34 -14.53 5.95
N THR A 124 -9.28 -15.10 7.15
CA THR A 124 -8.13 -14.95 8.05
C THR A 124 -6.84 -15.58 7.51
N SER A 125 -6.95 -16.66 6.71
CA SER A 125 -5.77 -17.28 6.07
C SER A 125 -5.06 -16.38 5.05
N ILE A 126 -5.69 -15.31 4.57
CA ILE A 126 -5.05 -14.33 3.68
C ILE A 126 -3.91 -13.59 4.38
N LEU A 127 -3.92 -13.52 5.71
CA LEU A 127 -2.78 -13.00 6.49
C LEU A 127 -1.52 -13.90 6.38
N LEU A 128 -1.64 -15.12 5.85
CA LEU A 128 -0.51 -15.99 5.54
C LEU A 128 0.17 -15.64 4.22
N ILE A 129 -0.35 -14.70 3.45
CA ILE A 129 0.34 -14.17 2.29
C ILE A 129 1.37 -13.17 2.79
N TYR A 130 2.66 -13.41 2.54
CA TYR A 130 3.78 -12.60 3.03
C TYR A 130 3.56 -11.09 2.84
N GLN A 131 3.05 -10.71 1.66
CA GLN A 131 2.78 -9.32 1.33
C GLN A 131 1.70 -8.68 2.20
N ILE A 132 0.71 -9.44 2.67
CA ILE A 132 -0.41 -8.93 3.47
C ILE A 132 -0.09 -9.03 4.97
N GLY A 133 0.42 -10.17 5.44
CA GLY A 133 0.70 -10.39 6.86
C GLY A 133 1.99 -9.76 7.36
N TYR A 134 2.99 -9.51 6.51
CA TYR A 134 4.30 -9.01 6.96
C TYR A 134 4.74 -7.74 6.24
N ASN A 135 4.94 -7.81 4.91
CA ASN A 135 5.65 -6.76 4.18
C ASN A 135 4.85 -5.44 4.13
N TYR A 136 3.52 -5.55 4.03
CA TYR A 136 2.60 -4.43 4.09
C TYR A 136 2.87 -3.46 5.25
N HIS A 137 3.15 -4.00 6.43
CA HIS A 137 3.30 -3.24 7.66
C HIS A 137 4.57 -2.40 7.70
N GLN A 138 5.47 -2.56 6.73
CA GLN A 138 6.74 -1.84 6.68
C GLN A 138 6.68 -0.63 5.75
N ALA A 139 6.13 -0.79 4.54
CA ALA A 139 6.52 0.08 3.43
C ALA A 139 5.37 0.58 2.54
N PHE A 140 4.28 -0.17 2.38
CA PHE A 140 3.38 0.03 1.24
C PHE A 140 2.11 0.81 1.56
N THR A 141 1.71 1.64 0.60
CA THR A 141 0.46 2.43 0.64
C THR A 141 -0.48 2.04 -0.50
N HIS A 142 -0.23 2.46 -1.73
CA HIS A 142 -1.13 2.24 -2.88
C HIS A 142 -1.45 0.77 -3.18
N THR A 143 -0.48 -0.13 -2.98
CA THR A 143 -0.71 -1.57 -3.19
C THR A 143 -1.81 -2.12 -2.29
N THR A 144 -2.17 -1.44 -1.20
CA THR A 144 -3.02 -2.02 -0.16
C THR A 144 -4.45 -1.58 -0.30
N ALA A 145 -4.63 -0.33 -0.75
CA ALA A 145 -5.86 0.08 -1.43
C ALA A 145 -6.15 -0.83 -2.64
N LEU A 146 -5.14 -1.15 -3.46
CA LEU A 146 -5.30 -2.07 -4.60
C LEU A 146 -5.84 -3.45 -4.17
N ILE A 147 -5.23 -4.10 -3.19
CA ILE A 147 -5.67 -5.43 -2.75
C ILE A 147 -7.08 -5.37 -2.14
N ALA A 148 -7.40 -4.31 -1.39
CA ALA A 148 -8.75 -4.09 -0.86
C ALA A 148 -9.78 -3.96 -1.99
N MET A 149 -9.46 -3.21 -3.04
CA MET A 149 -10.34 -3.05 -4.21
C MET A 149 -10.41 -4.32 -5.06
N VAL A 150 -9.35 -5.12 -5.15
CA VAL A 150 -9.41 -6.45 -5.78
C VAL A 150 -10.34 -7.37 -4.99
N ALA A 151 -10.23 -7.42 -3.66
CA ALA A 151 -11.12 -8.22 -2.82
C ALA A 151 -12.58 -7.74 -2.94
N PHE A 152 -12.80 -6.42 -2.95
CA PHE A 152 -14.11 -5.83 -3.17
C PHE A 152 -14.69 -6.22 -4.53
N PHE A 153 -13.91 -6.04 -5.61
CA PHE A 153 -14.28 -6.44 -6.97
C PHE A 153 -14.68 -7.91 -7.06
N TRP A 154 -13.89 -8.83 -6.48
CA TRP A 154 -14.22 -10.25 -6.44
C TRP A 154 -15.54 -10.55 -5.73
N TRP A 155 -15.79 -9.90 -4.59
CA TRP A 155 -17.07 -10.05 -3.90
C TRP A 155 -18.24 -9.58 -4.78
N THR A 156 -18.12 -8.40 -5.40
CA THR A 156 -19.18 -7.86 -6.28
C THR A 156 -19.45 -8.77 -7.47
N LEU A 157 -18.41 -9.34 -8.08
CA LEU A 157 -18.53 -10.21 -9.24
C LEU A 157 -19.22 -11.53 -8.90
N ILE A 158 -18.83 -12.17 -7.78
CA ILE A 158 -19.46 -13.42 -7.32
C ILE A 158 -20.91 -13.17 -6.91
N ARG A 159 -21.18 -12.05 -6.24
CA ARG A 159 -22.53 -11.62 -5.90
C ARG A 159 -23.39 -11.40 -7.15
N LEU A 160 -22.85 -10.74 -8.18
CA LEU A 160 -23.55 -10.46 -9.44
C LEU A 160 -24.02 -11.75 -10.15
N ARG A 161 -23.23 -12.82 -10.05
CA ARG A 161 -23.61 -14.15 -10.56
C ARG A 161 -24.85 -14.70 -9.88
N ARG A 162 -25.00 -14.50 -8.57
CA ARG A 162 -26.18 -14.95 -7.82
C ARG A 162 -27.37 -14.02 -8.01
N LYS A 163 -27.13 -12.71 -7.97
CA LYS A 163 -28.16 -11.67 -8.06
C LYS A 163 -27.70 -10.60 -9.06
N SER A 164 -28.39 -10.50 -10.18
CA SER A 164 -28.07 -9.54 -11.25
C SER A 164 -28.97 -8.30 -11.21
N GLY A 165 -29.17 -7.72 -10.02
CA GLY A 165 -29.96 -6.51 -9.86
C GLY A 165 -29.17 -5.24 -10.23
N ILE A 166 -29.89 -4.13 -10.45
CA ILE A 166 -29.25 -2.85 -10.80
C ILE A 166 -28.26 -2.37 -9.73
N PHE A 167 -28.57 -2.61 -8.46
CA PHE A 167 -27.68 -2.31 -7.33
C PHE A 167 -26.38 -3.13 -7.38
N ASP A 168 -26.45 -4.39 -7.82
CA ASP A 168 -25.27 -5.26 -7.91
C ASP A 168 -24.34 -4.81 -9.05
N PHE A 169 -24.91 -4.32 -10.16
CA PHE A 169 -24.14 -3.64 -11.21
C PHE A 169 -23.56 -2.30 -10.76
N ALA A 170 -24.32 -1.51 -9.99
CA ALA A 170 -23.82 -0.27 -9.42
C ALA A 170 -22.62 -0.51 -8.49
N LEU A 171 -22.70 -1.56 -7.67
CA LEU A 171 -21.62 -1.98 -6.79
C LEU A 171 -20.38 -2.46 -7.57
N LEU A 172 -20.58 -3.20 -8.67
CA LEU A 172 -19.49 -3.56 -9.59
C LEU A 172 -18.83 -2.32 -10.21
N GLY A 173 -19.63 -1.35 -10.66
CA GLY A 173 -19.13 -0.06 -11.18
C GLY A 173 -18.33 0.71 -10.14
N PHE A 174 -18.80 0.72 -8.89
CA PHE A 174 -18.08 1.34 -7.77
C PHE A 174 -16.73 0.63 -7.50
N ALA A 175 -16.71 -0.71 -7.52
CA ALA A 175 -15.49 -1.48 -7.37
C ALA A 175 -14.49 -1.25 -8.51
N LEU A 176 -14.98 -1.14 -9.75
CA LEU A 176 -14.15 -0.83 -10.91
C LEU A 176 -13.57 0.58 -10.79
N GLY A 177 -14.40 1.59 -10.57
CA GLY A 177 -13.96 2.99 -10.49
C GLY A 177 -12.94 3.22 -9.37
N LEU A 178 -13.25 2.76 -8.15
CA LEU A 178 -12.29 2.86 -7.03
C LEU A 178 -11.05 1.99 -7.26
N GLY A 179 -11.19 0.82 -7.90
CA GLY A 179 -10.06 -0.03 -8.24
C GLY A 179 -9.06 0.66 -9.17
N VAL A 180 -9.56 1.35 -10.21
CA VAL A 180 -8.73 2.20 -11.08
C VAL A 180 -8.03 3.28 -10.27
N LEU A 181 -8.77 3.97 -9.39
CA LEU A 181 -8.21 5.03 -8.56
C LEU A 181 -7.25 4.54 -7.48
N ALA A 182 -7.29 3.27 -7.09
CA ALA A 182 -6.37 2.66 -6.13
C ALA A 182 -4.99 2.44 -6.72
N LYS A 183 -4.93 1.88 -7.95
CA LYS A 183 -3.68 1.63 -8.68
C LYS A 183 -3.96 1.24 -10.13
N TYR A 184 -3.20 1.77 -11.08
CA TYR A 184 -3.37 1.44 -12.51
C TYR A 184 -3.27 -0.06 -12.83
N SER A 185 -2.47 -0.82 -12.08
CA SER A 185 -2.36 -2.28 -12.26
C SER A 185 -3.67 -3.02 -11.96
N PHE A 186 -4.64 -2.39 -11.29
CA PHE A 186 -5.99 -2.93 -11.13
C PHE A 186 -6.67 -3.19 -12.48
N LEU A 187 -6.55 -2.27 -13.44
CA LEU A 187 -7.17 -2.41 -14.76
C LEU A 187 -6.70 -3.68 -15.47
N ALA A 188 -5.40 -3.94 -15.45
CA ALA A 188 -4.82 -5.14 -16.03
C ALA A 188 -5.31 -6.41 -15.33
N ALA A 189 -5.38 -6.42 -13.99
CA ALA A 189 -5.91 -7.55 -13.23
C ALA A 189 -7.41 -7.78 -13.49
N ALA A 190 -8.22 -6.71 -13.54
CA ALA A 190 -9.64 -6.78 -13.84
C ALA A 190 -9.89 -7.26 -15.28
N LEU A 191 -9.06 -6.84 -16.25
CA LEU A 191 -9.13 -7.31 -17.63
C LEU A 191 -8.90 -8.82 -17.73
N VAL A 192 -7.90 -9.36 -17.01
CA VAL A 192 -7.67 -10.81 -16.92
C VAL A 192 -8.93 -11.53 -16.42
N VAL A 193 -9.57 -11.00 -15.38
CA VAL A 193 -10.82 -11.58 -14.84
C VAL A 193 -11.94 -11.51 -15.87
N PHE A 194 -12.12 -10.39 -16.56
CA PHE A 194 -13.15 -10.23 -17.59
C PHE A 194 -12.94 -11.18 -18.77
N ILE A 195 -11.70 -11.40 -19.22
CA ILE A 195 -11.38 -12.40 -20.25
C ILE A 195 -11.84 -13.79 -19.79
N CYS A 196 -11.59 -14.16 -18.54
CA CYS A 196 -12.06 -15.43 -17.98
C CYS A 196 -13.60 -15.48 -17.87
N VAL A 197 -14.25 -14.40 -17.41
CA VAL A 197 -15.71 -14.29 -17.31
C VAL A 197 -16.39 -14.47 -18.68
N LEU A 198 -15.85 -13.86 -19.73
CA LEU A 198 -16.40 -13.95 -21.08
C LEU A 198 -16.24 -15.35 -21.70
N ARG A 199 -15.26 -16.13 -21.26
CA ARG A 199 -15.05 -17.52 -21.68
C ARG A 199 -16.01 -18.50 -21.00
N LEU A 200 -16.46 -18.20 -19.79
CA LEU A 200 -17.36 -19.08 -19.03
C LEU A 200 -18.83 -18.66 -19.23
N SER A 201 -19.61 -19.54 -19.87
CA SER A 201 -21.00 -19.25 -20.29
C SER A 201 -21.90 -18.73 -19.17
N ASP A 202 -21.83 -19.32 -17.97
CA ASP A 202 -22.57 -18.90 -16.79
C ASP A 202 -22.25 -17.47 -16.36
N TRP A 203 -20.97 -17.12 -16.35
CA TRP A 203 -20.48 -15.81 -15.90
C TRP A 203 -20.78 -14.74 -16.93
N ARG A 204 -20.59 -15.06 -18.22
CA ARG A 204 -20.94 -14.18 -19.33
C ARG A 204 -22.41 -13.78 -19.31
N LYS A 205 -23.33 -14.73 -19.07
CA LYS A 205 -24.78 -14.45 -18.98
C LYS A 205 -25.15 -13.56 -17.79
N ALA A 206 -24.42 -13.65 -16.69
CA ALA A 206 -24.62 -12.78 -15.54
C ALA A 206 -24.14 -11.35 -15.81
N LEU A 207 -23.02 -11.19 -16.51
CA LEU A 207 -22.40 -9.90 -16.80
C LEU A 207 -23.07 -9.14 -17.95
N ILE A 208 -23.33 -9.81 -19.09
CA ILE A 208 -23.89 -9.17 -20.29
C ILE A 208 -25.40 -8.97 -20.10
N ARG A 209 -25.76 -7.88 -19.44
CA ARG A 209 -27.13 -7.41 -19.22
C ARG A 209 -27.19 -5.89 -19.37
N PRO A 210 -28.36 -5.27 -19.56
CA PRO A 210 -28.49 -3.81 -19.61
C PRO A 210 -27.88 -3.09 -18.40
N GLY A 211 -27.91 -3.71 -17.22
CA GLY A 211 -27.27 -3.19 -16.01
C GLY A 211 -25.75 -3.01 -16.11
N ALA A 212 -25.07 -3.69 -17.05
CA ALA A 212 -23.64 -3.48 -17.29
C ALA A 212 -23.33 -2.03 -17.69
N LEU A 213 -24.27 -1.35 -18.38
CA LEU A 213 -24.13 0.08 -18.68
C LEU A 213 -24.10 0.92 -17.39
N VAL A 214 -24.90 0.57 -16.38
CA VAL A 214 -24.86 1.26 -15.08
C VAL A 214 -23.52 1.06 -14.38
N ALA A 215 -22.93 -0.13 -14.46
CA ALA A 215 -21.59 -0.37 -13.93
C ALA A 215 -20.55 0.52 -14.64
N LEU A 216 -20.59 0.60 -15.97
CA LEU A 216 -19.69 1.45 -16.76
C LEU A 216 -19.88 2.94 -16.47
N LEU A 217 -21.13 3.41 -16.36
CA LEU A 217 -21.42 4.81 -16.04
C LEU A 217 -20.91 5.20 -14.65
N ILE A 218 -21.14 4.37 -13.63
CA ILE A 218 -20.65 4.65 -12.27
C ILE A 218 -19.12 4.61 -12.22
N ALA A 219 -18.50 3.62 -12.85
CA ALA A 219 -17.03 3.56 -12.92
C ALA A 219 -16.46 4.80 -13.63
N GLY A 220 -17.08 5.21 -14.74
CA GLY A 220 -16.72 6.40 -15.50
C GLY A 220 -16.80 7.68 -14.65
N ILE A 221 -17.93 7.90 -13.97
CA ILE A 221 -18.14 9.06 -13.09
C ILE A 221 -17.09 9.14 -11.97
N ILE A 222 -16.76 8.01 -11.35
CA ILE A 222 -15.77 7.96 -10.26
C ILE A 222 -14.37 8.31 -10.77
N VAL A 223 -13.99 7.78 -11.95
CA VAL A 223 -12.65 7.97 -12.52
C VAL A 223 -12.50 9.33 -13.19
N LEU A 224 -13.61 9.95 -13.61
CA LEU A 224 -13.63 11.14 -14.46
C LEU A 224 -12.74 12.29 -13.94
N PRO A 225 -12.77 12.70 -12.65
CA PRO A 225 -11.92 13.79 -12.19
C PRO A 225 -10.43 13.50 -12.39
N HIS A 226 -10.02 12.27 -12.09
CA HIS A 226 -8.63 11.85 -12.26
C HIS A 226 -8.25 11.72 -13.73
N LEU A 227 -9.17 11.23 -14.58
CA LEU A 227 -8.93 11.13 -16.02
C LEU A 227 -8.69 12.51 -16.64
N ASP A 228 -9.50 13.51 -16.25
CA ASP A 228 -9.30 14.89 -16.69
C ASP A 228 -7.91 15.41 -16.28
N TRP A 229 -7.50 15.18 -15.02
CA TRP A 229 -6.16 15.54 -14.56
C TRP A 229 -5.04 14.87 -15.36
N VAL A 230 -5.18 13.57 -15.69
CA VAL A 230 -4.17 12.84 -16.48
C VAL A 230 -4.05 13.41 -17.90
N LEU A 231 -5.18 13.80 -18.52
CA LEU A 231 -5.21 14.33 -19.89
C LEU A 231 -4.64 15.76 -19.98
N ASN A 232 -4.87 16.57 -18.97
CA ASN A 232 -4.35 17.93 -18.91
C ASN A 232 -2.87 17.95 -18.48
N GLU A 233 -2.47 17.12 -17.50
CA GLU A 233 -1.14 17.14 -16.91
C GLU A 233 -0.17 16.08 -17.44
N ASN A 234 0.01 16.10 -18.77
CA ASN A 234 0.86 15.19 -19.54
C ASN A 234 2.31 15.09 -19.01
N ARG A 235 2.84 16.17 -18.42
CA ARG A 235 4.20 16.20 -17.85
C ARG A 235 4.34 15.25 -16.65
N ALA A 236 3.36 15.23 -15.74
CA ALA A 236 3.41 14.38 -14.56
C ALA A 236 3.34 12.90 -14.93
N LEU A 237 2.47 12.55 -15.89
CA LEU A 237 2.37 11.20 -16.44
C LEU A 237 3.67 10.77 -17.12
N SER A 238 4.22 11.64 -17.98
CA SER A 238 5.47 11.38 -18.70
C SER A 238 6.62 11.12 -17.73
N ILE A 239 6.77 11.92 -16.68
CA ILE A 239 7.77 11.70 -15.62
C ILE A 239 7.53 10.37 -14.89
N GLY A 240 6.28 10.01 -14.63
CA GLY A 240 5.92 8.73 -14.00
C GLY A 240 6.30 7.51 -14.87
N ILE A 241 6.04 7.59 -16.18
CA ILE A 241 6.39 6.55 -17.14
C ILE A 241 7.91 6.48 -17.31
N VAL A 242 8.57 7.62 -17.58
CA VAL A 242 10.01 7.71 -17.77
C VAL A 242 10.78 7.22 -16.54
N SER A 243 10.39 7.62 -15.32
CA SER A 243 11.05 7.12 -14.10
C SER A 243 10.87 5.61 -13.89
N SER A 244 9.74 5.05 -14.35
CA SER A 244 9.50 3.60 -14.33
C SER A 244 10.35 2.87 -15.39
N LEU A 245 10.74 3.56 -16.47
CA LEU A 245 11.59 3.03 -17.55
C LEU A 245 13.09 3.32 -17.34
N GLN A 246 13.49 4.39 -16.67
CA GLN A 246 14.90 4.73 -16.43
C GLN A 246 15.62 3.74 -15.52
N GLY A 247 14.87 3.00 -14.70
CA GLY A 247 15.40 1.83 -13.98
C GLY A 247 15.80 0.66 -14.88
N GLN A 248 15.66 0.78 -16.21
CA GLN A 248 15.85 -0.27 -17.21
C GLN A 248 16.94 0.08 -18.24
N ALA A 249 18.05 0.67 -17.79
CA ALA A 249 19.16 1.09 -18.66
C ALA A 249 19.91 -0.07 -19.37
N ALA A 250 19.73 -1.32 -18.93
CA ALA A 250 20.36 -2.49 -19.54
C ALA A 250 19.71 -2.89 -20.89
N PRO A 251 20.39 -3.58 -21.81
CA PRO A 251 19.80 -4.06 -23.07
C PRO A 251 18.56 -4.94 -22.86
N TYR A 252 17.61 -4.92 -23.80
CA TYR A 252 16.32 -5.63 -23.69
C TYR A 252 16.45 -7.09 -23.22
N TRP A 253 17.29 -7.90 -23.87
CA TRP A 253 17.43 -9.33 -23.53
C TRP A 253 18.06 -9.58 -22.17
N SER A 254 18.92 -8.68 -21.68
CA SER A 254 19.45 -8.74 -20.31
C SER A 254 18.33 -8.49 -19.30
N ARG A 255 17.46 -7.49 -19.55
CA ARG A 255 16.32 -7.21 -18.68
C ARG A 255 15.29 -8.33 -18.67
N VAL A 256 15.01 -8.94 -19.82
CA VAL A 256 14.15 -10.12 -19.89
C VAL A 256 14.77 -11.29 -19.10
N GLY A 257 16.09 -11.49 -19.25
CA GLY A 257 16.84 -12.53 -18.54
C GLY A 257 16.81 -12.39 -17.02
N GLU A 258 16.76 -11.16 -16.50
CA GLU A 258 16.58 -10.87 -15.07
C GLU A 258 15.09 -10.93 -14.66
N GLY A 259 14.21 -10.32 -15.46
CA GLY A 259 12.81 -10.13 -15.14
C GLY A 259 11.99 -11.42 -15.13
N VAL A 260 12.28 -12.37 -16.03
CA VAL A 260 11.53 -13.64 -16.08
C VAL A 260 11.74 -14.47 -14.80
N PRO A 261 12.97 -14.74 -14.33
CA PRO A 261 13.21 -15.37 -13.04
C PRO A 261 12.55 -14.63 -11.86
N GLU A 262 12.63 -13.30 -11.84
CA GLU A 262 11.98 -12.48 -10.82
C GLU A 262 10.45 -12.62 -10.83
N ALA A 263 9.84 -12.68 -12.01
CA ALA A 263 8.40 -12.90 -12.17
C ALA A 263 7.98 -14.31 -11.73
N VAL A 264 8.75 -15.33 -12.10
CA VAL A 264 8.55 -16.70 -11.63
C VAL A 264 8.66 -16.75 -10.11
N TRP A 265 9.68 -16.10 -9.54
CA TRP A 265 9.86 -16.00 -8.10
C TRP A 265 8.70 -15.25 -7.44
N ALA A 266 8.22 -14.14 -8.01
CA ALA A 266 7.06 -13.41 -7.54
C ALA A 266 5.79 -14.28 -7.51
N ILE A 267 5.60 -15.13 -8.51
CA ILE A 267 4.48 -16.09 -8.58
C ILE A 267 4.60 -17.17 -7.50
N ILE A 268 5.79 -17.76 -7.32
CA ILE A 268 6.03 -18.81 -6.32
C ILE A 268 5.93 -18.25 -4.90
N SER A 269 6.62 -17.14 -4.64
CA SER A 269 6.70 -16.50 -3.32
C SER A 269 5.36 -15.93 -2.85
N TYR A 270 4.45 -15.58 -3.76
CA TYR A 270 3.08 -15.23 -3.41
C TYR A 270 2.39 -16.33 -2.56
N GLY A 271 2.66 -17.60 -2.85
CA GLY A 271 2.11 -18.74 -2.12
C GLY A 271 2.77 -18.98 -0.75
N LEU A 272 3.82 -18.25 -0.36
CA LEU A 272 4.57 -18.48 0.88
C LEU A 272 4.13 -17.51 2.00
N PRO A 273 3.97 -17.98 3.26
CA PRO A 273 3.94 -19.37 3.72
C PRO A 273 2.59 -20.10 3.59
N PHE A 274 1.57 -19.48 2.98
CA PHE A 274 0.22 -20.03 2.85
C PHE A 274 0.16 -21.51 2.37
N LEU A 275 0.75 -21.81 1.22
CA LEU A 275 0.69 -23.15 0.60
C LEU A 275 1.46 -24.21 1.42
N PRO A 276 2.69 -23.98 1.92
CA PRO A 276 3.36 -24.90 2.85
C PRO A 276 2.52 -25.23 4.08
N ILE A 277 1.82 -24.25 4.66
CA ILE A 277 0.97 -24.46 5.85
C ILE A 277 -0.24 -25.32 5.49
N LEU A 278 -0.86 -25.07 4.33
CA LEU A 278 -1.93 -25.94 3.83
C LEU A 278 -1.45 -27.38 3.63
N LEU A 279 -0.30 -27.57 2.98
CA LEU A 279 0.29 -28.90 2.74
C LEU A 279 0.61 -29.62 4.06
N TRP A 280 1.12 -28.92 5.06
CA TRP A 280 1.39 -29.49 6.37
C TRP A 280 0.11 -29.88 7.12
N ALA A 281 -0.91 -29.03 7.09
CA ALA A 281 -2.16 -29.26 7.81
C ALA A 281 -3.04 -30.34 7.14
N PHE A 282 -3.16 -30.33 5.82
CA PHE A 282 -4.11 -31.17 5.06
C PHE A 282 -3.44 -32.28 4.23
N GLY A 283 -2.11 -32.31 4.17
CA GLY A 283 -1.33 -33.34 3.50
C GLY A 283 -1.33 -33.22 1.97
N ARG A 284 -1.00 -34.34 1.30
CA ARG A 284 -0.93 -34.41 -0.18
C ARG A 284 -2.26 -34.14 -0.89
N ARG A 285 -3.39 -34.14 -0.16
CA ARG A 285 -4.71 -33.78 -0.71
C ARG A 285 -4.78 -32.37 -1.29
N VAL A 286 -3.89 -31.47 -0.83
CA VAL A 286 -3.75 -30.12 -1.40
C VAL A 286 -3.17 -30.15 -2.83
N ILE A 287 -2.36 -31.16 -3.16
CA ILE A 287 -1.76 -31.31 -4.50
C ILE A 287 -2.79 -31.86 -5.48
N THR A 288 -3.73 -32.67 -5.00
CA THR A 288 -4.79 -33.27 -5.80
C THR A 288 -6.05 -32.40 -5.86
N LEU A 289 -5.96 -31.11 -5.50
CA LEU A 289 -7.09 -30.19 -5.61
C LEU A 289 -7.49 -30.01 -7.07
N THR A 290 -8.62 -30.56 -7.43
CA THR A 290 -9.24 -30.34 -8.73
C THR A 290 -10.31 -29.27 -8.60
N ALA A 291 -10.25 -28.26 -9.47
CA ALA A 291 -11.29 -27.25 -9.48
C ALA A 291 -12.63 -27.88 -9.84
N SER A 292 -13.61 -27.73 -8.96
CA SER A 292 -15.00 -28.06 -9.26
C SER A 292 -15.88 -26.85 -8.94
N GLY A 293 -16.85 -26.56 -9.81
CA GLY A 293 -17.86 -25.52 -9.60
C GLY A 293 -17.49 -24.11 -10.12
N PRO A 294 -18.51 -23.24 -10.31
CA PRO A 294 -18.36 -22.02 -11.12
C PRO A 294 -17.36 -20.99 -10.57
N VAL A 295 -17.35 -20.78 -9.25
CA VAL A 295 -16.45 -19.80 -8.58
C VAL A 295 -15.02 -20.32 -8.51
N ALA A 296 -14.83 -21.60 -8.17
CA ALA A 296 -13.49 -22.20 -8.16
C ALA A 296 -12.85 -22.19 -9.56
N ASN A 297 -13.63 -22.48 -10.60
CA ASN A 297 -13.14 -22.45 -11.98
C ASN A 297 -12.70 -21.04 -12.40
N LEU A 298 -13.51 -20.01 -12.11
CA LEU A 298 -13.14 -18.63 -12.42
C LEU A 298 -11.87 -18.20 -11.66
N ALA A 299 -11.78 -18.53 -10.37
CA ALA A 299 -10.61 -18.22 -9.54
C ALA A 299 -9.33 -18.92 -10.05
N ARG A 300 -9.44 -20.20 -10.44
CA ARG A 300 -8.35 -20.97 -11.08
C ARG A 300 -7.91 -20.31 -12.39
N ASP A 301 -8.86 -20.10 -13.31
CA ASP A 301 -8.57 -19.64 -14.67
C ASP A 301 -7.98 -18.23 -14.65
N THR A 302 -8.48 -17.36 -13.75
CA THR A 302 -7.91 -16.03 -13.55
C THR A 302 -6.49 -16.11 -12.99
N THR A 303 -6.23 -16.98 -12.01
CA THR A 303 -4.89 -17.14 -11.44
C THR A 303 -3.89 -17.59 -12.50
N ILE A 304 -4.26 -18.61 -13.30
CA ILE A 304 -3.39 -19.16 -14.36
C ILE A 304 -3.16 -18.10 -15.45
N LEU A 305 -4.25 -17.47 -15.94
CA LEU A 305 -4.14 -16.45 -16.98
C LEU A 305 -3.38 -15.22 -16.47
N GLY A 306 -3.56 -14.84 -15.22
CA GLY A 306 -2.85 -13.73 -14.57
C GLY A 306 -1.36 -14.00 -14.43
N ALA A 307 -0.97 -15.20 -14.01
CA ALA A 307 0.43 -15.62 -14.00
C ALA A 307 1.05 -15.59 -15.41
N GLY A 308 0.33 -16.11 -16.41
CA GLY A 308 0.75 -16.05 -17.81
C GLY A 308 0.86 -14.62 -18.34
N PHE A 309 -0.09 -13.75 -17.99
CA PHE A 309 -0.07 -12.34 -18.35
C PHE A 309 1.13 -11.60 -17.77
N LEU A 310 1.49 -11.86 -16.51
CA LEU A 310 2.67 -11.27 -15.87
C LEU A 310 3.97 -11.67 -16.60
N LEU A 311 4.12 -12.96 -16.90
CA LEU A 311 5.28 -13.47 -17.65
C LEU A 311 5.33 -12.89 -19.06
N LEU A 312 4.18 -12.82 -19.74
CA LEU A 312 4.07 -12.24 -21.06
C LEU A 312 4.41 -10.75 -21.06
N ALA A 313 3.92 -9.99 -20.06
CA ALA A 313 4.22 -8.56 -19.93
C ALA A 313 5.72 -8.34 -19.70
N VAL A 314 6.35 -9.11 -18.81
CA VAL A 314 7.80 -9.06 -18.58
C VAL A 314 8.57 -9.35 -19.86
N PHE A 315 8.17 -10.39 -20.58
CA PHE A 315 8.79 -10.77 -21.83
C PHE A 315 8.64 -9.66 -22.88
N LEU A 316 7.41 -9.25 -23.23
CA LEU A 316 7.12 -8.30 -24.31
C LEU A 316 7.64 -6.89 -24.03
N LEU A 317 7.57 -6.43 -22.78
CA LEU A 317 7.97 -5.06 -22.40
C LEU A 317 9.43 -5.00 -21.94
N GLY A 318 10.11 -6.13 -21.80
CA GLY A 318 11.49 -6.20 -21.31
C GLY A 318 11.65 -5.63 -19.89
N MET A 319 10.68 -5.87 -19.00
CA MET A 319 10.69 -5.35 -17.64
C MET A 319 11.58 -6.21 -16.73
N SER A 320 12.40 -5.57 -15.91
CA SER A 320 13.08 -6.18 -14.76
C SER A 320 12.64 -5.51 -13.44
N GLY A 321 13.09 -6.02 -12.30
CA GLY A 321 12.68 -5.61 -10.97
C GLY A 321 11.28 -6.10 -10.57
N MET A 322 10.84 -7.25 -11.09
CA MET A 322 9.50 -7.78 -10.81
C MET A 322 9.42 -8.33 -9.38
N GLN A 323 8.73 -7.60 -8.51
CA GLN A 323 8.50 -7.99 -7.12
C GLN A 323 7.13 -8.63 -6.93
N GLU A 324 6.99 -9.48 -5.91
CA GLU A 324 5.77 -10.19 -5.55
C GLU A 324 4.58 -9.24 -5.27
N ARG A 325 4.84 -8.00 -4.83
CA ARG A 325 3.83 -6.95 -4.65
C ARG A 325 3.15 -6.49 -5.95
N TYR A 326 3.76 -6.72 -7.11
CA TYR A 326 3.16 -6.41 -8.41
C TYR A 326 2.31 -7.57 -8.93
N ALA A 327 2.63 -8.80 -8.52
CA ALA A 327 1.89 -10.00 -8.90
C ALA A 327 0.59 -10.19 -8.09
N ILE A 328 0.51 -9.60 -6.88
CA ILE A 328 -0.57 -9.88 -5.92
C ILE A 328 -1.99 -9.67 -6.48
N ALA A 329 -2.25 -8.62 -7.28
CA ALA A 329 -3.58 -8.37 -7.82
C ALA A 329 -4.05 -9.46 -8.80
N PHE A 330 -3.10 -10.10 -9.50
CA PHE A 330 -3.37 -11.17 -10.46
C PHE A 330 -3.49 -12.53 -9.77
N LEU A 331 -2.72 -12.74 -8.70
CA LEU A 331 -2.64 -14.02 -7.99
C LEU A 331 -3.56 -14.11 -6.77
N PHE A 332 -4.14 -13.00 -6.33
CA PHE A 332 -5.15 -12.96 -5.25
C PHE A 332 -6.20 -14.09 -5.33
N PRO A 333 -6.77 -14.41 -6.51
CA PRO A 333 -7.82 -15.43 -6.64
C PRO A 333 -7.35 -16.85 -6.28
N PHE A 334 -6.04 -17.11 -6.29
CA PHE A 334 -5.47 -18.41 -5.90
C PHE A 334 -5.90 -18.82 -4.49
N THR A 335 -5.97 -17.85 -3.56
CA THR A 335 -6.37 -18.12 -2.16
C THR A 335 -7.82 -18.57 -2.09
N PHE A 336 -8.72 -17.93 -2.85
CA PHE A 336 -10.11 -18.35 -2.98
C PHE A 336 -10.22 -19.73 -3.62
N TRP A 337 -9.50 -19.97 -4.72
CA TRP A 337 -9.48 -21.27 -5.37
C TRP A 337 -9.06 -22.40 -4.40
N ALA A 338 -7.95 -22.21 -3.69
CA ALA A 338 -7.43 -23.22 -2.76
C ALA A 338 -8.44 -23.49 -1.64
N MET A 339 -8.96 -22.43 -1.00
CA MET A 339 -9.89 -22.57 0.11
C MET A 339 -11.25 -23.11 -0.30
N ILE A 340 -11.78 -22.77 -1.49
CA ILE A 340 -13.04 -23.33 -1.99
C ILE A 340 -12.91 -24.84 -2.25
N ASN A 341 -11.81 -25.30 -2.83
CA ASN A 341 -11.65 -26.74 -3.10
C ASN A 341 -11.35 -27.52 -1.81
N LEU A 342 -10.61 -26.93 -0.88
CA LEU A 342 -10.47 -27.50 0.46
C LEU A 342 -11.82 -27.65 1.15
N HIS A 343 -12.71 -26.65 1.10
CA HIS A 343 -14.04 -26.73 1.73
C HIS A 343 -14.84 -27.98 1.34
N LYS A 344 -14.68 -28.46 0.10
CA LYS A 344 -15.43 -29.60 -0.45
C LYS A 344 -14.97 -30.96 0.06
N MET A 345 -13.83 -31.00 0.75
CA MET A 345 -13.29 -32.22 1.31
C MET A 345 -13.77 -32.40 2.76
N HIS A 346 -13.86 -33.66 3.19
CA HIS A 346 -14.04 -33.97 4.60
C HIS A 346 -12.74 -33.70 5.37
N HIS A 347 -12.86 -32.93 6.45
CA HIS A 347 -11.76 -32.58 7.35
C HIS A 347 -12.01 -33.11 8.74
N THR A 348 -10.95 -33.61 9.37
CA THR A 348 -10.97 -33.91 10.79
C THR A 348 -10.82 -32.61 11.60
N ARG A 349 -11.32 -32.60 12.84
CA ARG A 349 -11.08 -31.47 13.78
C ARG A 349 -9.59 -31.21 13.99
N GLY A 350 -8.76 -32.26 13.97
CA GLY A 350 -7.30 -32.16 14.10
C GLY A 350 -6.62 -31.44 12.94
N GLU A 351 -7.09 -31.62 11.71
CA GLU A 351 -6.56 -30.91 10.53
C GLU A 351 -6.84 -29.42 10.57
N ILE A 352 -8.08 -29.05 10.89
CA ILE A 352 -8.45 -27.64 11.08
C ILE A 352 -7.66 -27.03 12.25
N ALA A 353 -7.55 -27.74 13.38
CA ALA A 353 -6.80 -27.27 14.54
C ALA A 353 -5.32 -27.07 14.22
N ARG A 354 -4.69 -27.98 13.45
CA ARG A 354 -3.32 -27.81 12.95
C ARG A 354 -3.20 -26.57 12.09
N PHE A 355 -4.07 -26.40 11.09
CA PHE A 355 -4.04 -25.24 10.22
C PHE A 355 -4.16 -23.92 10.99
N VAL A 356 -5.11 -23.83 11.92
CA VAL A 356 -5.30 -22.65 12.78
C VAL A 356 -4.07 -22.42 13.67
N ALA A 357 -3.55 -23.47 14.32
CA ALA A 357 -2.39 -23.36 15.20
C ALA A 357 -1.13 -22.90 14.45
N ALA A 358 -0.87 -23.45 13.26
CA ALA A 358 0.23 -23.01 12.40
C ALA A 358 0.05 -21.56 11.94
N SER A 359 -1.19 -21.16 11.61
CA SER A 359 -1.47 -19.79 11.18
C SER A 359 -1.21 -18.78 12.30
N VAL A 360 -1.66 -19.10 13.51
CA VAL A 360 -1.42 -18.30 14.72
C VAL A 360 0.08 -18.27 15.04
N ALA A 361 0.79 -19.40 14.95
CA ALA A 361 2.23 -19.46 15.16
C ALA A 361 2.99 -18.56 14.18
N VAL A 362 2.63 -18.56 12.89
CA VAL A 362 3.23 -17.67 11.88
C VAL A 362 2.95 -16.20 12.18
N ALA A 363 1.73 -15.85 12.62
CA ALA A 363 1.43 -14.49 13.07
C ALA A 363 2.33 -14.06 14.23
N PHE A 364 2.52 -14.92 15.24
CA PHE A 364 3.42 -14.65 16.36
C PHE A 364 4.89 -14.53 15.93
N ILE A 365 5.35 -15.38 15.03
CA ILE A 365 6.72 -15.29 14.46
C ILE A 365 6.90 -13.96 13.73
N ILE A 366 5.92 -13.55 12.92
CA ILE A 366 5.93 -12.24 12.24
C ILE A 366 6.03 -11.10 13.25
N PHE A 367 5.21 -11.11 14.30
CA PHE A 367 5.29 -10.09 15.34
C PHE A 367 6.64 -10.08 16.06
N ALA A 368 7.18 -11.25 16.40
CA ALA A 368 8.48 -11.37 17.03
C ALA A 368 9.59 -10.81 16.14
N ILE A 369 9.62 -11.17 14.85
CA ILE A 369 10.58 -10.63 13.87
C ILE A 369 10.45 -9.11 13.77
N ARG A 370 9.23 -8.57 13.73
CA ARG A 370 8.97 -7.13 13.66
C ARG A 370 9.43 -6.39 14.92
N ILE A 371 9.17 -6.97 16.10
CA ILE A 371 9.66 -6.42 17.37
C ILE A 371 11.19 -6.41 17.38
N VAL A 372 11.85 -7.52 17.00
CA VAL A 372 13.31 -7.60 16.91
C VAL A 372 13.86 -6.57 15.94
N ALA A 373 13.24 -6.38 14.77
CA ALA A 373 13.63 -5.37 13.79
C ALA A 373 13.55 -3.93 14.33
N VAL A 374 12.62 -3.67 15.27
CA VAL A 374 12.46 -2.35 15.88
C VAL A 374 13.40 -2.15 17.08
N VAL A 375 13.65 -3.19 17.87
CA VAL A 375 14.51 -3.13 19.06
C VAL A 375 15.99 -3.18 18.67
N SER A 376 16.35 -3.93 17.63
CA SER A 376 17.72 -4.09 17.13
C SER A 376 17.81 -3.63 15.66
N PRO A 377 17.82 -2.31 15.41
CA PRO A 377 17.82 -1.80 14.05
C PRO A 377 19.18 -1.97 13.35
N GLY A 378 19.14 -2.29 12.06
CA GLY A 378 20.31 -2.59 11.25
C GLY A 378 20.11 -3.86 10.41
N ALA A 379 21.19 -4.41 9.86
CA ALA A 379 21.08 -5.66 9.11
C ALA A 379 20.71 -6.83 10.02
N PRO A 380 19.88 -7.77 9.54
CA PRO A 380 19.39 -7.89 8.15
C PRO A 380 18.11 -7.08 7.86
N PHE A 381 17.52 -6.39 8.83
CA PHE A 381 16.18 -5.80 8.73
C PHE A 381 16.12 -4.51 7.92
N CYS A 382 17.12 -3.64 8.06
CA CYS A 382 17.18 -2.40 7.30
C CYS A 382 18.62 -1.91 7.15
N SER A 383 18.89 -1.23 6.05
CA SER A 383 20.18 -0.57 5.78
C SER A 383 20.17 0.90 6.19
N LYS A 384 19.14 1.63 5.73
CA LYS A 384 19.00 3.07 6.01
C LYS A 384 18.23 3.35 7.30
N CYS A 385 17.21 2.55 7.60
CA CYS A 385 16.44 2.59 8.86
C CYS A 385 15.87 3.99 9.20
N ARG A 386 15.36 4.69 8.19
CA ARG A 386 14.94 6.10 8.26
C ARG A 386 13.82 6.37 9.28
N GLN A 387 13.08 5.35 9.69
CA GLN A 387 12.05 5.45 10.73
C GLN A 387 12.58 5.78 12.14
N PHE A 388 13.90 5.68 12.38
CA PHE A 388 14.52 6.01 13.66
C PHE A 388 15.20 7.39 13.68
N ILE A 389 15.15 8.15 12.58
CA ILE A 389 15.76 9.48 12.51
C ILE A 389 15.07 10.40 13.54
N PRO A 390 15.81 11.01 14.47
CA PRO A 390 15.26 11.93 15.45
C PRO A 390 15.15 13.32 14.85
N TYR A 391 13.96 13.68 14.36
CA TYR A 391 13.70 15.00 13.80
C TYR A 391 13.39 16.10 14.85
N ALA A 392 13.42 15.77 16.15
CA ALA A 392 13.15 16.76 17.21
C ALA A 392 14.19 17.90 17.24
N PRO A 393 15.51 17.65 17.18
CA PRO A 393 16.50 18.73 17.11
C PRO A 393 16.35 19.63 15.89
N LEU A 394 15.92 19.08 14.75
CA LEU A 394 15.61 19.88 13.56
C LEU A 394 14.44 20.84 13.81
N ALA A 395 13.38 20.37 14.47
CA ALA A 395 12.23 21.21 14.78
C ALA A 395 12.57 22.31 15.79
N GLU A 396 13.35 21.98 16.82
CA GLU A 396 13.84 22.94 17.83
C GLU A 396 14.69 24.03 17.16
N ALA A 397 15.68 23.64 16.36
CA ALA A 397 16.54 24.59 15.66
C ALA A 397 15.77 25.50 14.68
N ILE A 398 14.72 24.97 14.04
CA ILE A 398 13.85 25.78 13.17
C ILE A 398 13.05 26.80 14.00
N GLY A 399 12.52 26.38 15.15
CA GLY A 399 11.81 27.27 16.08
C GLY A 399 12.73 28.35 16.67
N ASP A 400 13.93 27.98 17.11
CA ASP A 400 14.93 28.89 17.67
C ASP A 400 15.49 29.87 16.63
N ALA A 401 15.38 29.53 15.34
CA ALA A 401 15.68 30.42 14.24
C ALA A 401 14.55 31.41 13.91
N GLY A 402 13.40 31.29 14.58
CA GLY A 402 12.29 32.24 14.47
C GLY A 402 11.25 31.92 13.40
N PHE A 403 11.24 30.70 12.83
CA PHE A 403 10.23 30.32 11.83
C PHE A 403 8.84 30.40 12.47
N SER A 404 8.00 31.29 11.94
CA SER A 404 6.65 31.51 12.48
C SER A 404 5.59 30.97 11.52
N GLN A 405 5.59 31.46 10.29
CA GLN A 405 4.70 31.05 9.20
C GLN A 405 5.41 31.24 7.86
N GLY A 406 5.10 30.36 6.90
CA GLY A 406 5.63 30.46 5.56
C GLY A 406 5.83 29.10 4.91
N THR A 407 6.88 29.02 4.09
CA THR A 407 7.21 27.86 3.26
C THR A 407 8.49 27.18 3.73
N LEU A 408 8.41 25.88 4.02
CA LEU A 408 9.56 25.03 4.30
C LEU A 408 9.85 24.16 3.08
N VAL A 409 11.04 24.30 2.49
CA VAL A 409 11.47 23.53 1.33
C VAL A 409 12.50 22.52 1.78
N GLY A 410 12.10 21.24 1.82
CA GLY A 410 13.07 20.15 2.00
C GLY A 410 13.69 19.78 0.66
N PHE A 411 15.02 19.68 0.58
CA PHE A 411 15.68 19.22 -0.64
C PHE A 411 15.26 17.77 -0.98
N GLU A 412 15.44 16.86 -0.02
CA GLU A 412 15.02 15.48 -0.14
C GLU A 412 13.67 15.18 0.54
N ASP A 413 12.91 14.25 -0.05
CA ASP A 413 11.55 13.89 0.36
C ASP A 413 11.42 13.49 1.85
N HIS A 414 12.47 12.90 2.42
CA HIS A 414 12.44 12.46 3.82
C HIS A 414 12.41 13.61 4.80
N THR A 415 13.16 14.68 4.51
CA THR A 415 13.15 15.90 5.30
C THR A 415 11.85 16.64 5.06
N ALA A 416 11.46 16.89 3.80
CA ALA A 416 10.19 17.55 3.47
C ALA A 416 8.97 16.86 4.12
N GLY A 417 8.82 15.54 3.97
CA GLY A 417 7.67 14.82 4.53
C GLY A 417 7.61 14.85 6.05
N ASN A 418 8.75 14.91 6.74
CA ASN A 418 8.79 15.06 8.19
C ASN A 418 8.66 16.51 8.66
N LEU A 419 9.11 17.50 7.87
CA LEU A 419 8.81 18.92 8.13
C LEU A 419 7.31 19.16 8.14
N ARG A 420 6.57 18.57 7.19
CA ARG A 420 5.09 18.62 7.18
C ARG A 420 4.45 18.03 8.43
N ARG A 421 5.06 16.99 9.02
CA ARG A 421 4.62 16.40 10.28
C ARG A 421 4.88 17.33 11.48
N LEU A 422 6.01 18.03 11.48
CA LEU A 422 6.48 18.88 12.58
C LEU A 422 5.81 20.27 12.56
N PHE A 423 5.60 20.81 11.37
CA PHE A 423 5.02 22.13 11.11
C PHE A 423 3.73 21.98 10.28
N PRO A 424 2.63 21.50 10.88
CA PRO A 424 1.40 21.20 10.15
C PRO A 424 0.66 22.45 9.62
N ALA A 425 1.04 23.65 10.04
CA ALA A 425 0.50 24.91 9.49
C ALA A 425 1.37 25.47 8.35
N ALA A 426 2.61 25.01 8.21
CA ALA A 426 3.52 25.48 7.16
C ALA A 426 3.15 24.87 5.81
N ARG A 427 3.41 25.64 4.74
CA ARG A 427 3.45 25.12 3.38
C ARG A 427 4.75 24.36 3.21
N VAL A 428 4.70 23.09 2.83
CA VAL A 428 5.90 22.26 2.72
C VAL A 428 6.12 21.76 1.30
N LEU A 429 7.32 21.97 0.77
CA LEU A 429 7.72 21.56 -0.58
C LEU A 429 8.85 20.53 -0.53
N SER A 430 8.93 19.70 -1.56
CA SER A 430 10.12 18.90 -1.87
C SER A 430 10.71 19.36 -3.20
N SER A 431 12.03 19.58 -3.22
CA SER A 431 12.75 19.91 -4.46
C SER A 431 12.71 18.76 -5.48
N HIS A 432 12.57 17.52 -5.01
CA HIS A 432 12.44 16.33 -5.88
C HIS A 432 11.02 16.09 -6.40
N LEU A 433 9.99 16.63 -5.74
CA LEU A 433 8.59 16.53 -6.17
C LEU A 433 8.15 17.82 -6.88
N GLN A 434 8.55 17.96 -8.14
CA GLN A 434 8.24 19.13 -8.96
C GLN A 434 6.82 19.14 -9.54
N THR A 435 6.14 17.99 -9.56
CA THR A 435 4.79 17.87 -10.16
C THR A 435 3.66 18.28 -9.23
N TYR A 436 3.96 18.55 -7.96
CA TYR A 436 2.98 18.97 -6.97
C TYR A 436 3.47 20.21 -6.24
N THR A 437 2.62 21.24 -6.23
CA THR A 437 2.82 22.47 -5.47
C THR A 437 1.59 22.65 -4.59
N PRO A 438 1.72 22.61 -3.25
CA PRO A 438 0.61 22.92 -2.36
C PRO A 438 0.16 24.36 -2.58
N PRO A 439 -1.15 24.64 -2.52
CA PRO A 439 -1.64 26.01 -2.57
C PRO A 439 -1.06 26.79 -1.38
N ALA A 440 -0.68 28.04 -1.61
CA ALA A 440 -0.28 28.95 -0.55
C ALA A 440 -1.52 29.68 -0.02
N THR A 441 -1.53 29.95 1.28
CA THR A 441 -2.48 30.91 1.87
C THR A 441 -1.97 32.34 1.63
N PRO A 442 -2.84 33.36 1.70
CA PRO A 442 -2.39 34.76 1.52
C PRO A 442 -1.23 35.15 2.46
N ALA A 443 -1.24 34.65 3.70
CA ALA A 443 -0.15 34.88 4.66
C ALA A 443 1.18 34.19 4.27
N GLN A 444 1.12 33.14 3.44
CA GLN A 444 2.30 32.42 2.93
C GLN A 444 2.77 32.93 1.57
N GLU A 445 1.95 33.73 0.88
CA GLU A 445 2.29 34.46 -0.36
C GLU A 445 2.82 35.86 -0.07
N ASP A 446 2.66 36.35 1.17
CA ASP A 446 3.23 37.63 1.59
C ASP A 446 4.75 37.65 1.32
N LYS A 447 5.24 38.80 0.85
CA LYS A 447 6.67 38.98 0.56
C LYS A 447 7.53 38.87 1.81
N ASP A 448 6.93 39.10 2.97
CA ASP A 448 7.57 38.98 4.28
C ASP A 448 7.43 37.57 4.89
N ALA A 449 6.77 36.63 4.21
CA ALA A 449 6.64 35.25 4.68
C ALA A 449 7.97 34.50 4.63
N ASP A 450 8.29 33.75 5.68
CA ASP A 450 9.53 32.98 5.75
C ASP A 450 9.58 31.93 4.63
N CYS A 451 10.66 31.90 3.86
CA CYS A 451 10.97 30.73 3.04
C CYS A 451 12.33 30.15 3.39
N TRP A 452 12.34 28.92 3.90
CA TRP A 452 13.57 28.27 4.36
C TRP A 452 13.83 27.00 3.57
N PHE A 453 15.09 26.84 3.15
CA PHE A 453 15.59 25.68 2.44
C PHE A 453 16.38 24.78 3.39
N ILE A 454 15.99 23.51 3.47
CA ILE A 454 16.56 22.55 4.41
C ILE A 454 17.00 21.29 3.66
N TRP A 455 18.23 20.86 3.87
CA TRP A 455 18.73 19.59 3.31
C TRP A 455 19.52 18.81 4.36
N SER A 456 19.66 17.51 4.12
CA SER A 456 20.51 16.64 4.95
C SER A 456 21.64 16.04 4.15
N GLU A 457 22.84 16.09 4.71
CA GLU A 457 24.05 15.47 4.14
C GLU A 457 23.98 13.93 4.17
N ASP A 458 23.17 13.35 5.05
CA ASP A 458 23.05 11.89 5.23
C ASP A 458 21.93 11.25 4.41
N LEU A 459 20.93 12.04 3.99
CA LEU A 459 19.70 11.50 3.42
C LEU A 459 19.68 11.51 1.88
N GLY A 460 20.53 12.31 1.26
CA GLY A 460 20.69 12.43 -0.19
C GLY A 460 22.02 13.09 -0.56
N PRO A 461 22.33 13.21 -1.86
CA PRO A 461 23.41 14.07 -2.31
C PRO A 461 23.14 15.53 -1.88
N PRO A 462 24.19 16.37 -1.77
CA PRO A 462 23.98 17.78 -1.48
C PRO A 462 23.20 18.48 -2.61
N PRO A 463 22.52 19.60 -2.31
CA PRO A 463 21.93 20.44 -3.34
C PRO A 463 22.95 20.87 -4.40
N PRO A 464 22.50 21.17 -5.63
CA PRO A 464 23.35 21.73 -6.67
C PRO A 464 24.20 22.91 -6.17
N GLN A 465 25.48 22.95 -6.53
CA GLN A 465 26.43 23.96 -6.04
C GLN A 465 25.98 25.40 -6.32
N HIS A 466 25.29 25.65 -7.42
CA HIS A 466 24.80 27.00 -7.74
C HIS A 466 23.74 27.49 -6.74
N ILE A 467 22.92 26.60 -6.17
CA ILE A 467 21.98 26.94 -5.09
C ILE A 467 22.76 27.25 -3.82
N VAL A 468 23.68 26.36 -3.43
CA VAL A 468 24.47 26.51 -2.19
C VAL A 468 25.33 27.79 -2.23
N ALA A 469 25.95 28.09 -3.36
CA ALA A 469 26.79 29.29 -3.53
C ALA A 469 26.00 30.61 -3.50
N SER A 470 24.67 30.54 -3.65
CA SER A 470 23.80 31.71 -3.65
C SER A 470 23.12 31.95 -2.29
N ILE A 471 23.40 31.11 -1.29
CA ILE A 471 22.93 31.26 0.10
C ILE A 471 24.00 32.01 0.89
N ASP A 472 23.59 32.98 1.69
CA ASP A 472 24.48 33.70 2.60
C ASP A 472 24.96 32.75 3.72
N PRO A 473 26.26 32.38 3.77
CA PRO A 473 26.78 31.43 4.73
C PRO A 473 26.60 31.89 6.19
N ASP A 474 26.52 33.20 6.45
CA ASP A 474 26.36 33.74 7.81
C ASP A 474 24.93 33.55 8.36
N THR A 475 23.97 33.25 7.48
CA THR A 475 22.56 33.00 7.85
C THR A 475 22.25 31.53 8.06
N VAL A 476 23.18 30.65 7.68
CA VAL A 476 22.98 29.20 7.70
C VAL A 476 23.13 28.63 9.11
N LYS A 477 22.22 27.75 9.51
CA LYS A 477 22.33 26.97 10.76
C LYS A 477 22.56 25.50 10.47
N TYR A 478 23.44 24.89 11.25
CA TYR A 478 23.74 23.47 11.20
C TYR A 478 23.16 22.76 12.41
N VAL A 479 22.56 21.60 12.20
CA VAL A 479 21.88 20.82 13.23
C VAL A 479 22.28 19.36 13.12
N ASP A 480 22.87 18.85 14.19
CA ASP A 480 23.17 17.44 14.33
C ASP A 480 22.14 16.76 15.24
N ALA A 481 21.55 15.66 14.78
CA ALA A 481 20.71 14.82 15.61
C ALA A 481 21.29 13.42 15.75
N VAL A 482 21.70 13.10 16.98
CA VAL A 482 22.24 11.79 17.35
C VAL A 482 21.11 10.77 17.44
N TRP A 483 21.24 9.65 16.74
CA TRP A 483 20.22 8.61 16.70
C TRP A 483 20.05 7.97 18.08
N PRO A 484 18.81 7.78 18.56
CA PRO A 484 18.56 7.22 19.89
C PRO A 484 18.93 5.74 19.99
N LYS A 485 19.02 5.04 18.86
CA LYS A 485 19.34 3.61 18.78
C LYS A 485 20.66 3.38 18.07
N LYS A 486 21.50 2.51 18.64
CA LYS A 486 22.73 2.06 18.00
C LYS A 486 22.40 1.20 16.78
N MET A 487 23.05 1.50 15.66
CA MET A 487 22.94 0.79 14.39
C MET A 487 24.16 -0.10 14.23
N ARG A 488 23.99 -1.43 14.35
CA ARG A 488 25.13 -2.39 14.38
C ARG A 488 26.22 -2.00 15.39
N GLY A 489 25.81 -1.55 16.58
CA GLY A 489 26.74 -1.12 17.64
C GLY A 489 27.35 0.27 17.47
N LYS A 490 27.14 0.94 16.33
CA LYS A 490 27.61 2.32 16.08
C LYS A 490 26.49 3.33 16.30
N ILE A 491 26.83 4.48 16.88
CA ILE A 491 25.94 5.63 16.93
C ILE A 491 25.96 6.29 15.56
N ARG A 492 24.79 6.64 15.03
CA ARG A 492 24.66 7.44 13.80
C ARG A 492 24.22 8.84 14.18
N THR A 493 24.62 9.80 13.37
CA THR A 493 24.11 11.17 13.42
C THR A 493 23.40 11.42 12.10
N THR A 494 22.37 12.26 12.13
CA THR A 494 21.85 12.88 10.92
C THR A 494 22.05 14.37 11.04
N SER A 495 22.71 14.96 10.06
CA SER A 495 23.01 16.38 10.01
C SER A 495 22.11 17.08 9.00
N TRP A 496 21.61 18.26 9.36
CA TRP A 496 20.85 19.15 8.50
C TRP A 496 21.47 20.52 8.45
N THR A 497 21.26 21.16 7.30
CA THR A 497 21.55 22.56 7.09
C THR A 497 20.24 23.29 6.86
N ILE A 498 20.03 24.39 7.58
CA ILE A 498 18.84 25.25 7.49
C ILE A 498 19.30 26.59 6.93
N ALA A 499 18.75 26.98 5.79
CA ALA A 499 19.07 28.23 5.11
C ALA A 499 17.82 29.10 4.93
N PRO A 500 17.72 30.25 5.60
CA PRO A 500 16.72 31.27 5.28
C PRO A 500 16.96 31.85 3.88
N MET A 501 15.92 31.92 3.03
CA MET A 501 16.06 32.35 1.63
C MET A 501 15.74 33.84 1.40
N ASN A 502 15.52 34.59 2.48
CA ASN A 502 14.95 35.96 2.47
C ASN A 502 15.79 37.00 1.69
N HIS A 503 17.00 36.66 1.25
CA HIS A 503 17.94 37.58 0.58
C HIS A 503 18.10 37.34 -0.94
N SER A 504 17.45 36.32 -1.53
CA SER A 504 17.57 36.02 -2.98
C SER A 504 16.22 35.80 -3.65
N PRO A 505 15.61 36.84 -4.29
CA PRO A 505 14.31 36.72 -4.94
C PRO A 505 14.23 35.64 -6.02
N ALA A 506 15.32 35.41 -6.75
CA ALA A 506 15.39 34.39 -7.79
C ALA A 506 15.28 32.97 -7.21
N LEU A 507 16.03 32.69 -6.13
CA LEU A 507 15.97 31.39 -5.45
C LEU A 507 14.65 31.18 -4.72
N VAL A 508 14.07 32.25 -4.14
CA VAL A 508 12.75 32.18 -3.51
C VAL A 508 11.71 31.76 -4.55
N SER A 509 11.70 32.38 -5.73
CA SER A 509 10.77 31.99 -6.79
C SER A 509 11.00 30.55 -7.25
N GLU A 510 12.26 30.13 -7.42
CA GLU A 510 12.62 28.79 -7.88
C GLU A 510 12.27 27.69 -6.86
N LEU A 511 12.65 27.86 -5.59
CA LEU A 511 12.55 26.82 -4.56
C LEU A 511 11.22 26.87 -3.81
N CYS A 512 10.74 28.08 -3.48
CA CYS A 512 9.53 28.30 -2.70
C CYS A 512 8.27 28.33 -3.58
N ARG A 513 8.44 28.46 -4.90
CA ARG A 513 7.35 28.48 -5.89
C ARG A 513 6.27 29.50 -5.48
N ILE A 514 6.74 30.71 -5.18
CA ILE A 514 5.94 31.91 -4.93
C ILE A 514 6.17 32.80 -6.15
N HIS A 515 5.08 33.28 -6.74
CA HIS A 515 5.08 34.07 -7.97
C HIS A 515 4.97 35.56 -7.69
#